data_AF-A0A7R9VD45-F1
#
_entry.id   AF-A0A7R9VD45-F1
#
_cell.length_a   1.000
_cell.length_b   1.000
_cell.length_c   1.000
_cell.angle_alpha   90.00
_cell.angle_beta   90.00
_cell.angle_gamma   90.00
#
_symmetry.space_group_name_H-M   'P 1'
#
loop_
_entity.id
_entity.type
_entity.pdbx_description
1 polymer ?
#
loop_
_entity_poly.entity_id
_entity_poly.type
_entity_poly.pdbx_seq_one_letter_code
_entity_poly.pdbx_strand_id
1 'polypeptide(L)'
;MPPHVLVWRGDSPAPRRHASPRGCIMAVWPLACVCVCVCVRAQVDLFTTLFAHLPRLWQLWEMALLGEPLLVVGLTPGDASAAVAAVVSLTAPLPFRLDFRPYYTIHDPSFRALSSGALPRDDASLPSLLGVTNLYFLKALSHFPSVLSVGRQEPSTWTPTTTSTTAVAAVLNPGAAVRALRQRVRGVQTLMHGHTEGMWAPTVRSLVRPDGALLQRLKRPAPGDARSKVLRLTAANNDMLRYHFHDMTSALLLPFARYREPGLNGLVPRWDADAFMAELSAMQHPPSLTDRYPRAADLRELFSRFINCTNFRAWMGAQQAALGHMLAPEQAGPPPRSGNRRPRDEELVEMFCDAEEKLERVGSRTATSRAATATAAPHAAATPAALTAAPTTTLTASAAAPTPLPPSEPRTPDGPAAAFNAAGGGTSGSADGGDELEELLRLRRQLASLFLAMPEDLQWAVLSSPSRRSLLTGLQEDLGADQQQQLQDLVSKMQ
;
A
#
# COMPACT_ATOMS: atom_id res chain seq x y z
N MET A 1 -5.44 40.53 31.34
CA MET A 1 -4.94 40.15 30.00
C MET A 1 -5.86 39.04 29.49
N PRO A 2 -6.72 39.29 28.49
CA PRO A 2 -7.71 38.31 28.05
C PRO A 2 -7.02 37.12 27.34
N PRO A 3 -7.62 35.92 27.33
CA PRO A 3 -7.04 34.78 26.63
C PRO A 3 -7.17 35.00 25.13
N HIS A 4 -6.07 34.82 24.40
CA HIS A 4 -6.06 34.85 22.95
C HIS A 4 -6.97 33.74 22.41
N VAL A 5 -8.16 34.13 21.96
CA VAL A 5 -8.98 33.34 21.05
C VAL A 5 -8.18 33.23 19.75
N LEU A 6 -7.83 32.02 19.35
CA LEU A 6 -7.33 31.73 18.01
C LEU A 6 -8.47 32.00 17.02
N VAL A 7 -8.60 33.25 16.61
CA VAL A 7 -9.44 33.66 15.48
C VAL A 7 -8.67 33.31 14.23
N TRP A 8 -9.18 32.33 13.48
CA TRP A 8 -8.71 32.01 12.14
C TRP A 8 -9.11 33.16 11.21
N ARG A 9 -8.25 34.17 11.06
CA ARG A 9 -8.42 35.20 10.02
C ARG A 9 -7.88 34.65 8.72
N GLY A 10 -8.79 34.21 7.85
CA GLY A 10 -8.50 33.99 6.45
C GLY A 10 -8.37 35.33 5.74
N ASP A 11 -7.21 35.98 5.86
CA ASP A 11 -6.85 37.10 4.99
C ASP A 11 -5.69 36.65 4.08
N SER A 12 -6.04 36.30 2.85
CA SER A 12 -5.12 36.32 1.72
C SER A 12 -5.65 37.36 0.72
N PRO A 13 -4.78 38.24 0.17
CA PRO A 13 -5.20 39.28 -0.74
C PRO A 13 -5.65 38.68 -2.07
N ALA A 14 -6.82 39.06 -2.54
CA ALA A 14 -7.37 38.64 -3.82
C ALA A 14 -6.50 39.10 -5.00
N PRO A 15 -6.14 38.22 -5.96
CA PRO A 15 -5.66 38.67 -7.25
C PRO A 15 -6.86 39.04 -8.13
N ARG A 16 -6.74 40.19 -8.81
CA ARG A 16 -7.72 40.66 -9.78
C ARG A 16 -7.85 39.67 -10.94
N ARG A 17 -9.09 39.60 -11.43
CA ARG A 17 -9.57 38.85 -12.60
C ARG A 17 -8.65 39.04 -13.80
N HIS A 18 -8.25 37.94 -14.46
CA HIS A 18 -8.69 37.59 -15.80
C HIS A 18 -8.18 36.19 -16.21
N ALA A 19 -9.07 35.45 -16.89
CA ALA A 19 -8.88 34.22 -17.64
C ALA A 19 -8.75 32.88 -16.88
N SER A 20 -9.69 32.00 -17.20
CA SER A 20 -9.75 30.54 -17.01
C SER A 20 -10.09 29.96 -18.39
N PRO A 21 -9.88 28.66 -18.72
CA PRO A 21 -9.38 27.55 -17.88
C PRO A 21 -8.27 26.70 -18.53
N ARG A 22 -7.54 25.95 -17.69
CA ARG A 22 -7.26 24.49 -17.77
C ARG A 22 -5.84 24.17 -17.28
N GLY A 23 -5.78 23.35 -16.22
CA GLY A 23 -4.58 22.63 -15.80
C GLY A 23 -3.94 23.16 -14.51
N CYS A 24 -3.60 22.23 -13.60
CA CYS A 24 -2.78 22.41 -12.40
C CYS A 24 -3.44 23.00 -11.14
N ILE A 25 -4.23 22.17 -10.45
CA ILE A 25 -4.34 22.23 -8.98
C ILE A 25 -4.05 20.81 -8.43
N MET A 26 -2.77 20.47 -8.26
CA MET A 26 -2.35 19.20 -7.61
C MET A 26 -1.06 19.33 -6.76
N ALA A 27 -0.52 20.53 -6.53
CA ALA A 27 0.86 20.65 -6.03
C ALA A 27 1.08 21.60 -4.83
N VAL A 28 0.09 21.87 -3.98
CA VAL A 28 0.26 22.74 -2.79
C VAL A 28 -0.02 22.03 -1.45
N TRP A 29 -0.53 20.80 -1.48
CA TRP A 29 -0.90 20.05 -0.26
C TRP A 29 0.25 19.47 0.59
N PRO A 30 1.44 19.10 0.08
CA PRO A 30 2.40 18.37 0.93
C PRO A 30 3.04 19.23 2.02
N LEU A 31 3.23 20.54 1.79
CA LEU A 31 3.91 21.43 2.75
C LEU A 31 2.98 21.93 3.87
N ALA A 32 1.72 22.23 3.57
CA ALA A 32 0.75 22.69 4.56
C ALA A 32 0.43 21.57 5.59
N CYS A 33 0.29 20.33 5.11
CA CYS A 33 0.01 19.18 5.98
C CYS A 33 1.20 18.83 6.90
N VAL A 34 2.44 18.99 6.41
CA VAL A 34 3.66 18.78 7.21
C VAL A 34 3.83 19.89 8.26
N CYS A 35 3.58 21.16 7.92
CA CYS A 35 3.69 22.28 8.85
C CYS A 35 2.65 22.20 9.98
N VAL A 36 1.39 21.89 9.65
CA VAL A 36 0.32 21.69 10.65
C VAL A 36 0.65 20.50 11.56
N CYS A 37 1.13 19.38 11.02
CA CYS A 37 1.44 18.18 11.82
C CYS A 37 2.67 18.38 12.75
N VAL A 38 3.67 19.18 12.34
CA VAL A 38 4.85 19.52 13.15
C VAL A 38 4.51 20.54 14.25
N CYS A 39 3.72 21.56 13.97
CA CYS A 39 3.30 22.56 14.97
C CYS A 39 2.35 21.97 16.02
N VAL A 40 1.43 21.09 15.63
CA VAL A 40 0.54 20.35 16.55
C VAL A 40 1.34 19.44 17.49
N ARG A 41 2.48 18.89 17.06
CA ARG A 41 3.29 17.94 17.86
C ARG A 41 3.97 18.57 19.08
N ALA A 42 4.33 19.86 19.03
CA ALA A 42 5.09 20.52 20.10
C ALA A 42 4.21 21.26 21.14
N GLN A 43 2.94 21.55 20.84
CA GLN A 43 2.13 22.49 21.64
C GLN A 43 0.84 21.92 22.25
N VAL A 44 0.44 20.68 21.94
CA VAL A 44 -0.82 20.12 22.46
C VAL A 44 -0.71 19.62 23.89
N ASP A 45 -1.57 20.11 24.78
CA ASP A 45 -1.66 19.65 26.17
C ASP A 45 -2.40 18.29 26.25
N LEU A 46 -1.65 17.19 26.22
CA LEU A 46 -2.17 15.83 26.37
C LEU A 46 -2.75 15.59 27.76
N PHE A 47 -2.00 15.99 28.79
CA PHE A 47 -2.28 15.64 30.18
C PHE A 47 -3.58 16.27 30.68
N THR A 48 -3.78 17.58 30.48
CA THR A 48 -4.99 18.26 30.96
C THR A 48 -6.21 17.84 30.13
N THR A 49 -6.05 17.76 28.81
CA THR A 49 -7.15 17.48 27.86
C THR A 49 -7.69 16.05 28.01
N LEU A 50 -6.80 15.07 28.21
CA LEU A 50 -7.15 13.66 28.33
C LEU A 50 -7.00 13.14 29.77
N PHE A 51 -7.12 14.02 30.77
CA PHE A 51 -6.89 13.69 32.18
C PHE A 51 -7.75 12.51 32.67
N ALA A 52 -9.06 12.53 32.36
CA ALA A 52 -9.97 11.43 32.70
C ALA A 52 -9.74 10.15 31.86
N HIS A 53 -8.85 10.21 30.87
CA HIS A 53 -8.55 9.16 29.91
C HIS A 53 -7.10 8.70 29.96
N LEU A 54 -6.30 9.09 30.97
CA LEU A 54 -4.89 8.69 31.08
C LEU A 54 -4.68 7.17 30.96
N PRO A 55 -5.48 6.29 31.59
CA PRO A 55 -5.34 4.83 31.40
C PRO A 55 -5.72 4.34 30.00
N ARG A 56 -6.48 5.11 29.25
CA ARG A 56 -7.00 4.79 27.91
C ARG A 56 -6.13 5.35 26.79
N LEU A 57 -5.06 6.09 27.10
CA LEU A 57 -4.20 6.69 26.08
C LEU A 57 -3.60 5.67 25.12
N TRP A 58 -3.26 4.46 25.59
CA TRP A 58 -2.77 3.39 24.73
C TRP A 58 -3.83 2.90 23.74
N GLN A 59 -5.08 2.73 24.19
CA GLN A 59 -6.18 2.39 23.30
C GLN A 59 -6.44 3.52 22.28
N LEU A 60 -6.38 4.79 22.71
CA LEU A 60 -6.51 5.94 21.80
C LEU A 60 -5.36 6.00 20.79
N TRP A 61 -4.14 5.71 21.21
CA TRP A 61 -2.97 5.60 20.34
C TRP A 61 -3.16 4.50 19.30
N GLU A 62 -3.57 3.29 19.72
CA GLU A 62 -3.82 2.17 18.82
C GLU A 62 -4.94 2.50 17.81
N MET A 63 -6.03 3.11 18.26
CA MET A 63 -7.12 3.54 17.39
C MET A 63 -6.67 4.59 16.37
N ALA A 64 -5.94 5.61 16.82
CA ALA A 64 -5.42 6.64 15.93
C ALA A 64 -4.40 6.09 14.92
N LEU A 65 -3.53 5.18 15.37
CA LEU A 65 -2.55 4.49 14.54
C LEU A 65 -3.22 3.69 13.41
N LEU A 66 -4.26 2.93 13.75
CA LEU A 66 -5.00 2.06 12.83
C LEU A 66 -6.06 2.80 12.00
N GLY A 67 -6.31 4.09 12.28
CA GLY A 67 -7.34 4.86 11.57
C GLY A 67 -8.77 4.46 11.94
N GLU A 68 -8.96 3.98 13.16
CA GLU A 68 -10.27 3.59 13.66
C GLU A 68 -11.20 4.80 13.81
N PRO A 69 -12.42 4.77 13.25
CA PRO A 69 -13.32 5.92 13.34
C PRO A 69 -13.66 6.27 14.80
N LEU A 70 -13.38 7.52 15.19
CA LEU A 70 -13.59 8.03 16.54
C LEU A 70 -14.35 9.37 16.55
N LEU A 71 -15.46 9.40 17.29
CA LEU A 71 -16.22 10.62 17.56
C LEU A 71 -15.87 11.16 18.94
N VAL A 72 -15.30 12.36 19.00
CA VAL A 72 -14.93 13.07 20.22
C VAL A 72 -16.03 14.08 20.57
N VAL A 73 -16.69 13.91 21.71
CA VAL A 73 -17.73 14.81 22.23
C VAL A 73 -17.11 15.69 23.31
N GLY A 74 -17.03 16.99 23.08
CA GLY A 74 -16.58 17.98 24.06
C GLY A 74 -17.73 18.85 24.58
N LEU A 75 -17.54 19.48 25.74
CA LEU A 75 -18.46 20.50 26.26
C LEU A 75 -18.40 21.80 25.47
N THR A 76 -17.20 22.15 25.00
CA THR A 76 -16.95 23.33 24.19
C THR A 76 -16.21 22.97 22.89
N PRO A 77 -16.27 23.81 21.85
CA PRO A 77 -15.46 23.62 20.64
C PRO A 77 -13.95 23.56 20.95
N GLY A 78 -13.51 24.28 21.99
CA GLY A 78 -12.13 24.22 22.48
C GLY A 78 -11.77 22.84 23.03
N ASP A 79 -12.62 22.25 23.87
CA ASP A 79 -12.38 20.90 24.42
C ASP A 79 -12.37 19.83 23.32
N ALA A 80 -13.33 19.90 22.39
CA ALA A 80 -13.42 18.95 21.29
C ALA A 80 -12.18 19.03 20.38
N SER A 81 -11.80 20.24 19.95
CA SER A 81 -10.65 20.44 19.07
C SER A 81 -9.31 20.13 19.74
N ALA A 82 -9.14 20.47 21.02
CA ALA A 82 -7.96 20.12 21.78
C ALA A 82 -7.82 18.59 21.94
N ALA A 83 -8.92 17.89 22.20
CA ALA A 83 -8.91 16.44 22.33
C ALA A 83 -8.63 15.72 21.00
N VAL A 84 -9.19 16.21 19.89
CA VAL A 84 -8.85 15.71 18.55
C VAL A 84 -7.35 15.90 18.28
N ALA A 85 -6.81 17.09 18.54
CA ALA A 85 -5.37 17.35 18.39
C ALA A 85 -4.51 16.47 19.30
N ALA A 86 -4.98 16.21 20.53
CA ALA A 86 -4.29 15.35 21.49
C ALA A 86 -4.21 13.91 20.98
N VAL A 87 -5.31 13.34 20.49
CA VAL A 87 -5.35 12.00 19.90
C VAL A 87 -4.43 11.89 18.69
N VAL A 88 -4.46 12.86 17.78
CA VAL A 88 -3.55 12.91 16.61
C VAL A 88 -2.08 12.95 17.05
N SER A 89 -1.76 13.73 18.09
CA SER A 89 -0.38 13.88 18.54
C SER A 89 0.22 12.59 19.16
N LEU A 90 -0.61 11.65 19.63
CA LEU A 90 -0.16 10.37 20.18
C LEU A 90 0.58 9.53 19.15
N THR A 91 0.26 9.63 17.86
CA THR A 91 0.89 8.80 16.82
C THR A 91 2.28 9.29 16.40
N ALA A 92 2.85 10.30 17.06
CA ALA A 92 4.21 10.75 16.75
C ALA A 92 5.23 9.60 16.93
N PRO A 93 6.25 9.44 16.06
CA PRO A 93 6.60 10.30 14.93
C PRO A 93 5.87 10.02 13.61
N LEU A 94 4.98 9.01 13.54
CA LEU A 94 4.16 8.75 12.35
C LEU A 94 3.26 9.97 12.05
N PRO A 95 3.30 10.53 10.83
CA PRO A 95 2.36 11.58 10.44
C PRO A 95 0.94 11.00 10.32
N PHE A 96 -0.04 11.67 10.91
CA PHE A 96 -1.45 11.28 10.77
C PHE A 96 -1.95 11.69 9.38
N ARG A 97 -2.11 10.72 8.47
CA ARG A 97 -2.46 10.95 7.06
C ARG A 97 -3.95 10.85 6.75
N LEU A 98 -4.78 10.63 7.76
CA LEU A 98 -6.23 10.50 7.62
C LEU A 98 -6.92 11.84 7.79
N ASP A 99 -8.13 11.96 7.23
CA ASP A 99 -8.95 13.16 7.42
C ASP A 99 -9.49 13.21 8.86
N PHE A 100 -9.34 14.37 9.49
CA PHE A 100 -9.85 14.64 10.82
C PHE A 100 -10.46 16.04 10.87
N ARG A 101 -11.52 16.19 11.66
CA ARG A 101 -12.26 17.43 11.83
C ARG A 101 -12.18 17.83 13.30
N PRO A 102 -11.30 18.78 13.70
CA PRO A 102 -11.21 19.25 15.08
C PRO A 102 -12.53 19.80 15.61
N TYR A 103 -13.33 20.36 14.71
CA TYR A 103 -14.70 20.74 14.98
C TYR A 103 -15.57 20.41 13.76
N TYR A 104 -16.59 19.60 13.98
CA TYR A 104 -17.46 19.03 12.96
C TYR A 104 -18.87 19.57 13.11
N THR A 105 -19.50 19.91 11.98
CA THR A 105 -20.82 20.53 11.93
C THR A 105 -21.70 19.83 10.90
N ILE A 106 -23.01 20.02 11.00
CA ILE A 106 -23.99 19.47 10.05
C ILE A 106 -23.85 20.03 8.64
N HIS A 107 -23.10 21.14 8.48
CA HIS A 107 -22.83 21.76 7.19
C HIS A 107 -21.58 21.19 6.51
N ASP A 108 -20.88 20.26 7.15
CA ASP A 108 -19.75 19.58 6.52
C ASP A 108 -20.26 18.73 5.34
N PRO A 109 -19.60 18.78 4.17
CA PRO A 109 -20.03 18.04 2.98
C PRO A 109 -20.09 16.52 3.21
N SER A 110 -19.27 15.99 4.12
CA SER A 110 -19.28 14.56 4.48
C SER A 110 -20.50 14.14 5.30
N PHE A 111 -21.27 15.08 5.86
CA PHE A 111 -22.36 14.78 6.80
C PHE A 111 -23.45 13.92 6.18
N ARG A 112 -23.81 14.14 4.92
CA ARG A 112 -24.82 13.33 4.24
C ARG A 112 -24.39 11.86 4.11
N ALA A 113 -23.14 11.62 3.71
CA ALA A 113 -22.59 10.28 3.56
C ALA A 113 -22.48 9.59 4.93
N LEU A 114 -21.88 10.28 5.91
CA LEU A 114 -21.74 9.76 7.26
C LEU A 114 -23.11 9.45 7.88
N SER A 115 -24.07 10.38 7.90
CA SER A 115 -25.40 10.13 8.47
C SER A 115 -26.18 9.01 7.77
N SER A 116 -25.87 8.69 6.51
CA SER A 116 -26.46 7.55 5.79
C SER A 116 -25.87 6.19 6.17
N GLY A 117 -24.83 6.15 7.00
CA GLY A 117 -24.19 4.93 7.49
C GLY A 117 -22.81 4.64 6.89
N ALA A 118 -22.33 5.46 5.96
CA ALA A 118 -21.00 5.28 5.38
C ALA A 118 -19.92 5.52 6.43
N LEU A 119 -18.90 4.66 6.48
CA LEU A 119 -17.76 4.82 7.38
C LEU A 119 -16.46 5.10 6.61
N PRO A 120 -15.47 5.71 7.27
CA PRO A 120 -14.12 5.91 6.70
C PRO A 120 -13.41 4.64 6.23
N ARG A 121 -13.88 3.47 6.68
CA ARG A 121 -13.40 2.17 6.22
C ARG A 121 -13.92 1.82 4.82
N ASP A 122 -15.09 2.33 4.45
CA ASP A 122 -15.75 2.11 3.16
C ASP A 122 -15.32 3.17 2.14
N ASP A 123 -15.12 4.40 2.60
CA ASP A 123 -14.70 5.54 1.78
C ASP A 123 -13.60 6.32 2.50
N ALA A 124 -12.38 6.24 1.96
CA ALA A 124 -11.19 6.88 2.53
C ALA A 124 -11.24 8.43 2.46
N SER A 125 -12.19 9.01 1.73
CA SER A 125 -12.41 10.47 1.71
C SER A 125 -13.19 10.97 2.94
N LEU A 126 -13.81 10.06 3.71
CA LEU A 126 -14.56 10.41 4.91
C LEU A 126 -13.64 10.59 6.12
N PRO A 127 -13.95 11.52 7.02
CA PRO A 127 -13.12 11.80 8.19
C PRO A 127 -13.16 10.68 9.23
N SER A 128 -11.99 10.22 9.66
CA SER A 128 -11.83 9.16 10.68
C SER A 128 -11.93 9.69 12.11
N LEU A 129 -11.68 10.98 12.33
CA LEU A 129 -11.68 11.57 13.67
C LEU A 129 -12.50 12.86 13.67
N LEU A 130 -13.55 12.90 14.48
CA LEU A 130 -14.54 13.98 14.47
C LEU A 130 -14.67 14.60 15.86
N GLY A 131 -14.44 15.90 16.00
CA GLY A 131 -14.73 16.66 17.22
C GLY A 131 -16.11 17.32 17.14
N VAL A 132 -17.00 17.04 18.09
CA VAL A 132 -18.36 17.60 18.14
C VAL A 132 -18.66 18.12 19.53
N THR A 133 -19.67 19.00 19.61
CA THR A 133 -20.23 19.50 20.88
C THR A 133 -21.70 19.15 21.01
N ASN A 134 -22.43 19.17 19.89
CA ASN A 134 -23.85 18.86 19.88
C ASN A 134 -24.10 17.35 19.97
N LEU A 135 -24.84 16.91 20.99
CA LEU A 135 -25.20 15.50 21.18
C LEU A 135 -26.13 14.95 20.09
N TYR A 136 -26.73 15.80 19.24
CA TYR A 136 -27.44 15.36 18.04
C TYR A 136 -26.62 14.38 17.18
N PHE A 137 -25.30 14.57 17.12
CA PHE A 137 -24.42 13.66 16.37
C PHE A 137 -24.42 12.23 16.89
N LEU A 138 -24.75 11.98 18.16
CA LEU A 138 -24.89 10.62 18.68
C LEU A 138 -26.11 9.89 18.13
N LYS A 139 -27.12 10.64 17.66
CA LYS A 139 -28.27 10.09 16.93
C LYS A 139 -27.98 10.02 15.44
N ALA A 140 -27.46 11.09 14.86
CA ALA A 140 -27.18 11.16 13.43
C ALA A 140 -26.07 10.18 12.97
N LEU A 141 -25.08 9.94 13.83
CA LEU A 141 -23.94 9.05 13.59
C LEU A 141 -24.00 7.84 14.53
N SER A 142 -25.18 7.24 14.71
CA SER A 142 -25.36 6.11 15.63
C SER A 142 -24.56 4.85 15.27
N HIS A 143 -24.10 4.75 14.03
CA HIS A 143 -23.26 3.67 13.50
C HIS A 143 -21.76 3.95 13.69
N PHE A 144 -21.36 5.13 14.19
CA PHE A 144 -19.96 5.41 14.48
C PHE A 144 -19.46 4.45 15.57
N PRO A 145 -18.36 3.71 15.33
CA PRO A 145 -18.00 2.56 16.16
C PRO A 145 -17.50 2.95 17.54
N SER A 146 -16.92 4.14 17.68
CA SER A 146 -16.30 4.59 18.92
C SER A 146 -16.61 6.05 19.24
N VAL A 147 -16.86 6.31 20.52
CA VAL A 147 -17.13 7.65 21.05
C VAL A 147 -16.25 7.92 22.27
N LEU A 148 -15.62 9.09 22.31
CA LEU A 148 -14.84 9.63 23.42
C LEU A 148 -15.50 10.91 23.92
N SER A 149 -15.98 10.95 25.16
CA SER A 149 -16.51 12.16 25.79
C SER A 149 -15.43 12.80 26.66
N VAL A 150 -15.12 14.06 26.39
CA VAL A 150 -14.11 14.89 27.06
C VAL A 150 -14.73 16.18 27.58
N GLY A 151 -14.02 16.86 28.48
CA GLY A 151 -14.44 18.16 29.00
C GLY A 151 -14.65 18.04 30.50
N ARG A 152 -14.00 18.93 31.24
CA ARG A 152 -13.87 18.81 32.69
C ARG A 152 -15.08 19.43 33.38
N GLN A 153 -15.86 18.62 34.11
CA GLN A 153 -16.72 19.10 35.20
C GLN A 153 -16.12 18.61 36.53
N GLU A 154 -15.21 19.40 37.14
CA GLU A 154 -14.68 19.19 38.51
C GLU A 154 -14.04 17.79 38.74
N PRO A 155 -13.42 17.44 39.90
CA PRO A 155 -12.26 16.55 39.90
C PRO A 155 -12.69 15.09 39.71
N SER A 156 -12.54 14.59 38.49
CA SER A 156 -12.50 13.15 38.23
C SER A 156 -11.38 12.55 39.09
N THR A 157 -11.73 11.75 40.09
CA THR A 157 -10.78 10.91 40.83
C THR A 157 -10.31 9.80 39.90
N TRP A 158 -9.37 10.12 39.02
CA TRP A 158 -8.55 9.07 38.43
C TRP A 158 -7.88 8.33 39.60
N THR A 159 -7.97 7.02 39.71
CA THR A 159 -7.09 6.24 40.60
C THR A 159 -6.17 5.44 39.67
N PRO A 160 -4.84 5.43 39.89
CA PRO A 160 -3.94 4.59 39.12
C PRO A 160 -4.21 3.12 39.53
N THR A 161 -5.25 2.54 38.97
CA THR A 161 -5.62 1.14 39.17
C THR A 161 -4.96 0.36 38.05
N THR A 162 -3.77 -0.14 38.32
CA THR A 162 -3.08 -1.14 37.49
C THR A 162 -4.03 -2.31 37.24
N THR A 163 -3.96 -2.85 36.03
CA THR A 163 -4.64 -4.05 35.56
C THR A 163 -4.81 -5.07 36.71
N SER A 164 -6.02 -5.59 36.90
CA SER A 164 -6.47 -6.58 37.92
C SER A 164 -7.23 -6.06 39.15
N THR A 165 -7.54 -4.76 39.28
CA THR A 165 -8.26 -4.24 40.46
C THR A 165 -9.58 -3.50 40.19
N THR A 166 -10.13 -3.53 38.96
CA THR A 166 -11.52 -3.11 38.74
C THR A 166 -12.52 -4.04 39.45
N ALA A 167 -12.20 -5.33 39.60
CA ALA A 167 -12.99 -6.24 40.42
C ALA A 167 -12.91 -5.89 41.92
N VAL A 168 -11.74 -5.46 42.41
CA VAL A 168 -11.51 -5.25 43.85
C VAL A 168 -11.91 -3.84 44.32
N ALA A 169 -11.79 -2.81 43.48
CA ALA A 169 -12.31 -1.47 43.78
C ALA A 169 -13.85 -1.39 43.68
N ALA A 170 -14.46 -2.19 42.79
CA ALA A 170 -15.92 -2.37 42.75
C ALA A 170 -16.46 -3.06 44.01
N VAL A 171 -15.67 -3.91 44.65
CA VAL A 171 -15.98 -4.54 45.95
C VAL A 171 -15.89 -3.53 47.11
N LEU A 172 -15.08 -2.47 47.00
CA LEU A 172 -14.86 -1.49 48.07
C LEU A 172 -15.74 -0.22 47.97
N ASN A 173 -16.35 0.05 46.80
CA ASN A 173 -17.34 1.13 46.65
C ASN A 173 -18.50 0.70 45.73
N PRO A 174 -19.61 0.19 46.30
CA PRO A 174 -20.76 -0.27 45.52
C PRO A 174 -21.35 0.84 44.63
N GLY A 175 -21.25 2.11 45.02
CA GLY A 175 -21.70 3.23 44.22
C GLY A 175 -20.87 3.50 42.96
N ALA A 176 -19.58 3.15 42.96
CA ALA A 176 -18.72 3.22 41.77
C ALA A 176 -19.00 2.04 40.83
N ALA A 177 -19.19 0.84 41.38
CA ALA A 177 -19.56 -0.35 40.63
C ALA A 177 -20.91 -0.20 39.92
N VAL A 178 -21.93 0.31 40.62
CA VAL A 178 -23.26 0.58 40.04
C VAL A 178 -23.19 1.66 38.95
N ARG A 179 -22.38 2.71 39.13
CA ARG A 179 -22.17 3.73 38.09
C ARG A 179 -21.48 3.15 36.85
N ALA A 180 -20.43 2.35 37.03
CA ALA A 180 -19.74 1.67 35.93
C ALA A 180 -20.67 0.70 35.19
N LEU A 181 -21.50 -0.05 35.91
CA LEU A 181 -22.51 -0.94 35.32
C LEU A 181 -23.57 -0.16 34.54
N ARG A 182 -24.10 0.94 35.11
CA ARG A 182 -25.07 1.81 34.42
C ARG A 182 -24.49 2.42 33.15
N GLN A 183 -23.23 2.86 33.17
CA GLN A 183 -22.53 3.35 31.97
C GLN A 183 -22.36 2.26 30.91
N ARG A 184 -22.10 1.02 31.34
CA ARG A 184 -21.99 -0.13 30.43
C ARG A 184 -23.33 -0.53 29.82
N VAL A 185 -24.42 -0.48 30.59
CA VAL A 185 -25.78 -0.84 30.14
C VAL A 185 -26.38 0.25 29.25
N ARG A 186 -26.24 1.52 29.61
CA ARG A 186 -26.80 2.65 28.84
C ARG A 186 -25.91 3.06 27.66
N GLY A 187 -24.66 2.62 27.64
CA GLY A 187 -23.70 2.96 26.59
C GLY A 187 -23.52 4.47 26.46
N VAL A 188 -23.35 4.95 25.22
CA VAL A 188 -23.14 6.37 24.93
C VAL A 188 -24.35 7.25 25.26
N GLN A 189 -25.54 6.67 25.41
CA GLN A 189 -26.79 7.39 25.71
C GLN A 189 -26.80 7.99 27.12
N THR A 190 -25.83 7.65 27.99
CA THR A 190 -25.66 8.36 29.26
C THR A 190 -25.40 9.85 29.06
N LEU A 191 -24.76 10.24 27.95
CA LEU A 191 -24.47 11.63 27.64
C LEU A 191 -25.74 12.48 27.45
N MET A 192 -26.87 11.87 27.07
CA MET A 192 -28.15 12.57 26.93
C MET A 192 -28.72 13.08 28.26
N HIS A 193 -28.28 12.50 29.39
CA HIS A 193 -28.86 12.75 30.72
C HIS A 193 -27.93 13.60 31.61
N GLY A 194 -26.75 13.95 31.11
CA GLY A 194 -25.73 14.69 31.85
C GLY A 194 -24.34 14.43 31.27
N HIS A 195 -23.47 15.42 31.35
CA HIS A 195 -22.10 15.28 30.88
C HIS A 195 -21.34 14.29 31.74
N THR A 196 -20.69 13.32 31.09
CA THR A 196 -19.80 12.37 31.76
C THR A 196 -18.60 12.10 30.86
N GLU A 197 -17.40 12.18 31.41
CA GLU A 197 -16.20 11.77 30.69
C GLU A 197 -16.15 10.24 30.59
N GLY A 198 -15.97 9.73 29.38
CA GLY A 198 -16.20 8.33 29.08
C GLY A 198 -15.69 7.94 27.70
N MET A 199 -15.51 6.64 27.48
CA MET A 199 -15.13 6.12 26.18
C MET A 199 -15.91 4.84 25.93
N TRP A 200 -16.55 4.76 24.78
CA TRP A 200 -17.38 3.64 24.35
C TRP A 200 -16.87 3.20 23.00
N ALA A 201 -16.22 2.03 22.96
CA ALA A 201 -15.64 1.46 21.74
C ALA A 201 -15.90 -0.07 21.73
N PRO A 202 -17.16 -0.52 21.61
CA PRO A 202 -17.52 -1.93 21.78
C PRO A 202 -16.93 -2.86 20.71
N THR A 203 -16.66 -2.33 19.52
CA THR A 203 -16.10 -3.08 18.39
C THR A 203 -14.57 -3.10 18.40
N VAL A 204 -13.93 -2.15 19.08
CA VAL A 204 -12.48 -2.00 19.10
C VAL A 204 -11.90 -2.69 20.33
N ARG A 205 -11.32 -3.87 20.11
CA ARG A 205 -10.49 -4.54 21.11
C ARG A 205 -9.09 -3.97 21.09
N SER A 206 -8.69 -3.31 22.18
CA SER A 206 -7.31 -2.88 22.35
C SER A 206 -6.38 -4.06 22.60
N LEU A 207 -5.31 -4.14 21.82
CA LEU A 207 -4.24 -5.13 21.96
C LEU A 207 -3.15 -4.64 22.91
N VAL A 208 -2.95 -3.32 22.98
CA VAL A 208 -1.90 -2.68 23.78
C VAL A 208 -2.28 -2.57 25.26
N ARG A 209 -1.33 -2.91 26.15
CA ARG A 209 -1.51 -2.71 27.60
C ARG A 209 -1.04 -1.33 28.06
N PRO A 210 -1.78 -0.67 28.97
CA PRO A 210 -1.32 0.56 29.61
C PRO A 210 0.00 0.40 30.36
N ASP A 211 0.84 1.43 30.34
CA ASP A 211 2.04 1.51 31.17
C ASP A 211 1.69 2.05 32.56
N GLY A 212 1.54 1.13 33.51
CA GLY A 212 1.28 1.47 34.90
C GLY A 212 2.41 2.26 35.56
N ALA A 213 3.68 2.03 35.18
CA ALA A 213 4.82 2.72 35.75
C ALA A 213 4.86 4.19 35.29
N LEU A 214 4.58 4.44 34.01
CA LEU A 214 4.42 5.81 33.50
C LEU A 214 3.28 6.53 34.23
N LEU A 215 2.12 5.89 34.33
CA LEU A 215 0.95 6.47 35.00
C LEU A 215 1.27 6.85 36.46
N GLN A 216 1.95 5.98 37.20
CA GLN A 216 2.33 6.25 38.59
C GLN A 216 3.29 7.44 38.73
N ARG A 217 4.09 7.74 37.70
CA ARG A 217 5.02 8.88 37.70
C ARG A 217 4.34 10.22 37.37
N LEU A 218 3.15 10.21 36.76
CA LEU A 218 2.43 11.45 36.42
C LEU A 218 1.97 12.16 37.69
N LYS A 219 2.34 13.44 37.82
CA LYS A 219 2.05 14.24 39.01
C LYS A 219 0.72 14.95 38.87
N ARG A 220 -0.07 15.01 39.94
CA ARG A 220 -1.35 15.72 39.93
C ARG A 220 -1.23 17.08 40.62
N PRO A 221 -1.79 18.14 40.02
CA PRO A 221 -2.01 19.39 40.73
C PRO A 221 -2.96 19.17 41.92
N ALA A 222 -2.57 19.64 43.10
CA ALA A 222 -3.44 19.63 44.27
C ALA A 222 -4.42 20.82 44.21
N PRO A 223 -5.63 20.70 44.81
CA PRO A 223 -6.50 21.85 45.01
C PRO A 223 -5.76 22.94 45.80
N GLY A 224 -5.69 24.16 45.24
CA GLY A 224 -4.96 25.29 45.84
C GLY A 224 -3.50 25.44 45.41
N ASP A 225 -2.96 24.57 44.55
CA ASP A 225 -1.63 24.78 43.96
C ASP A 225 -1.58 26.09 43.15
N ALA A 226 -0.51 26.86 43.34
CA ALA A 226 -0.27 28.08 42.57
C ALA A 226 -0.24 27.79 41.06
N ARG A 227 -0.82 28.67 40.24
CA ARG A 227 -0.91 28.50 38.78
C ARG A 227 0.43 28.17 38.11
N SER A 228 1.53 28.78 38.57
CA SER A 228 2.88 28.51 38.06
C SER A 228 3.37 27.08 38.38
N LYS A 229 2.97 26.51 39.51
CA LYS A 229 3.23 25.11 39.85
C LYS A 229 2.39 24.18 38.98
N VAL A 230 1.10 24.47 38.81
CA VAL A 230 0.20 23.68 37.94
C VAL A 230 0.77 23.61 36.52
N LEU A 231 1.14 24.75 35.93
CA LEU A 231 1.71 24.80 34.59
C LEU A 231 3.00 23.98 34.44
N ARG A 232 3.89 24.04 35.43
CA ARG A 232 5.13 23.23 35.42
C ARG A 232 4.86 21.74 35.52
N LEU A 233 3.91 21.32 36.36
CA LEU A 233 3.51 19.91 36.48
C LEU A 233 2.89 19.41 35.18
N THR A 234 1.98 20.19 34.59
CA THR A 234 1.36 19.87 33.30
C THR A 234 2.40 19.76 32.19
N ALA A 235 3.35 20.70 32.10
CA ALA A 235 4.43 20.64 31.13
C ALA A 235 5.28 19.37 31.28
N ALA A 236 5.73 19.06 32.51
CA ALA A 236 6.52 17.87 32.78
C ALA A 236 5.75 16.57 32.44
N ASN A 237 4.46 16.49 32.80
CA ASN A 237 3.63 15.33 32.45
C ASN A 237 3.45 15.19 30.94
N ASN A 238 3.23 16.29 30.23
CA ASN A 238 3.12 16.29 28.78
C ASN A 238 4.41 15.80 28.12
N ASP A 239 5.57 16.24 28.59
CA ASP A 239 6.85 15.78 28.07
C ASP A 239 7.03 14.28 28.29
N MET A 240 6.74 13.79 29.49
CA MET A 240 6.78 12.35 29.79
C MET A 240 5.86 11.52 28.89
N LEU A 241 4.62 11.98 28.68
CA LEU A 241 3.68 11.32 27.77
C LEU A 241 4.19 11.33 26.33
N ARG A 242 4.66 12.48 25.84
CA ARG A 242 5.19 12.62 24.47
C ARG A 242 6.39 11.73 24.23
N TYR A 243 7.36 11.71 25.14
CA TYR A 243 8.52 10.83 25.02
C TYR A 243 8.10 9.37 24.97
N HIS A 244 7.17 8.95 25.83
CA HIS A 244 6.66 7.57 25.84
C HIS A 244 6.02 7.16 24.52
N PHE A 245 5.05 7.93 24.03
CA PHE A 245 4.32 7.60 22.80
C PHE A 245 5.19 7.76 21.54
N HIS A 246 6.13 8.71 21.57
CA HIS A 246 7.15 8.84 20.53
C HIS A 246 8.04 7.61 20.45
N ASP A 247 8.56 7.14 21.58
CA ASP A 247 9.43 5.97 21.64
C ASP A 247 8.68 4.69 21.22
N MET A 248 7.46 4.50 21.72
CA MET A 248 6.61 3.35 21.35
C MET A 248 6.29 3.32 19.85
N THR A 249 5.96 4.47 19.25
CA THR A 249 5.72 4.54 17.80
C THR A 249 7.02 4.40 17.01
N SER A 250 8.14 4.93 17.49
CA SER A 250 9.45 4.75 16.83
C SER A 250 9.85 3.28 16.81
N ALA A 251 9.65 2.56 17.93
CA ALA A 251 9.87 1.13 18.04
C ALA A 251 8.96 0.32 17.11
N LEU A 252 7.69 0.73 16.94
CA LEU A 252 6.77 0.14 15.97
C LEU A 252 7.26 0.34 14.52
N LEU A 253 7.81 1.51 14.21
CA LEU A 253 8.24 1.85 12.85
C LEU A 253 9.62 1.29 12.47
N LEU A 254 10.41 0.84 13.45
CA LEU A 254 11.77 0.34 13.24
C LEU A 254 11.87 -0.78 12.19
N PRO A 255 10.99 -1.82 12.18
CA PRO A 255 10.99 -2.86 11.14
C PRO A 255 10.86 -2.35 9.70
N PHE A 256 10.28 -1.16 9.53
CA PHE A 256 10.05 -0.56 8.21
C PHE A 256 11.22 0.29 7.72
N ALA A 257 12.26 0.51 8.53
CA ALA A 257 13.44 1.31 8.16
C ALA A 257 14.07 0.83 6.85
N ARG A 258 14.11 -0.50 6.64
CA ARG A 258 14.63 -1.11 5.40
C ARG A 258 13.92 -0.68 4.12
N TYR A 259 12.66 -0.27 4.21
CA TYR A 259 11.87 0.19 3.06
C TYR A 259 11.93 1.72 2.85
N ARG A 260 12.76 2.40 3.66
CA ARG A 260 12.85 3.87 3.73
C ARG A 260 14.28 4.38 3.60
N GLU A 261 15.26 3.52 3.88
CA GLU A 261 16.68 3.86 3.85
C GLU A 261 17.40 2.93 2.87
N PRO A 262 18.27 3.46 1.97
CA PRO A 262 19.01 2.63 1.03
C PRO A 262 19.96 1.68 1.76
N GLY A 263 19.99 0.44 1.32
CA GLY A 263 20.94 -0.56 1.81
C GLY A 263 22.36 -0.31 1.31
N LEU A 264 23.27 -1.23 1.61
CA LEU A 264 24.67 -1.17 1.15
C LEU A 264 24.81 -1.14 -0.39
N ASN A 265 23.82 -1.67 -1.11
CA ASN A 265 23.73 -1.64 -2.56
C ASN A 265 23.19 -0.31 -3.12
N GLY A 266 22.89 0.68 -2.27
CA GLY A 266 22.30 1.96 -2.65
C GLY A 266 20.82 1.87 -3.03
N LEU A 267 20.18 0.70 -2.88
CA LEU A 267 18.80 0.47 -3.27
C LEU A 267 17.90 0.21 -2.07
N VAL A 268 16.61 0.50 -2.24
CA VAL A 268 15.54 0.29 -1.26
C VAL A 268 14.59 -0.78 -1.80
N PRO A 269 14.32 -1.87 -1.06
CA PRO A 269 13.32 -2.86 -1.45
C PRO A 269 11.93 -2.24 -1.65
N ARG A 270 11.18 -2.76 -2.64
CA ARG A 270 9.76 -2.42 -2.78
C ARG A 270 8.96 -2.98 -1.61
N TRP A 271 7.85 -2.31 -1.29
CA TRP A 271 7.01 -2.70 -0.16
C TRP A 271 6.26 -3.97 -0.52
N ASP A 272 6.42 -4.99 0.31
CA ASP A 272 5.71 -6.27 0.20
C ASP A 272 5.23 -6.67 1.60
N ALA A 273 3.91 -6.69 1.77
CA ALA A 273 3.25 -6.99 3.02
C ALA A 273 3.44 -8.47 3.43
N ASP A 274 3.42 -9.39 2.47
CA ASP A 274 3.50 -10.83 2.74
C ASP A 274 4.91 -11.21 3.14
N ALA A 275 5.92 -10.73 2.39
CA ALA A 275 7.32 -10.89 2.77
C ALA A 275 7.62 -10.26 4.13
N PHE A 276 7.08 -9.07 4.41
CA PHE A 276 7.22 -8.44 5.72
C PHE A 276 6.65 -9.29 6.85
N MET A 277 5.43 -9.81 6.69
CA MET A 277 4.77 -10.62 7.73
C MET A 277 5.42 -12.01 7.92
N ALA A 278 6.06 -12.55 6.89
CA ALA A 278 6.85 -13.78 6.98
C ALA A 278 8.11 -13.59 7.84
N GLU A 279 8.78 -12.45 7.68
CA GLU A 279 10.03 -12.16 8.38
C GLU A 279 9.82 -11.53 9.76
N LEU A 280 8.63 -10.98 10.04
CA LEU A 280 8.30 -10.28 11.29
C LEU A 280 8.64 -11.09 12.55
N SER A 281 8.44 -12.42 12.53
CA SER A 281 8.75 -13.27 13.69
C SER A 281 10.24 -13.40 13.99
N ALA A 282 11.11 -13.15 13.01
CA ALA A 282 12.55 -13.17 13.19
C ALA A 282 13.12 -11.81 13.65
N MET A 283 12.33 -10.73 13.51
CA MET A 283 12.77 -9.39 13.87
C MET A 283 12.74 -9.17 15.39
N GLN A 284 13.77 -8.50 15.91
CA GLN A 284 13.79 -8.05 17.30
C GLN A 284 13.07 -6.70 17.40
N HIS A 285 12.27 -6.55 18.45
CA HIS A 285 11.55 -5.31 18.73
C HIS A 285 12.02 -4.70 20.06
N PRO A 286 12.10 -3.36 20.17
CA PRO A 286 12.49 -2.70 21.41
C PRO A 286 11.52 -2.97 22.59
N PRO A 287 12.02 -2.97 23.84
CA PRO A 287 11.21 -3.23 25.04
C PRO A 287 10.07 -2.23 25.23
N SER A 288 10.25 -0.98 24.78
CA SER A 288 9.23 0.07 24.83
C SER A 288 7.94 -0.31 24.10
N LEU A 289 8.03 -1.19 23.09
CA LEU A 289 6.88 -1.79 22.43
C LEU A 289 6.52 -3.15 23.04
N THR A 290 7.48 -4.09 23.15
CA THR A 290 7.18 -5.48 23.52
C THR A 290 6.60 -5.63 24.92
N ASP A 291 7.01 -4.80 25.88
CA ASP A 291 6.47 -4.85 27.24
C ASP A 291 4.97 -4.53 27.30
N ARG A 292 4.44 -3.88 26.26
CA ARG A 292 3.03 -3.54 26.14
C ARG A 292 2.21 -4.67 25.51
N TYR A 293 2.87 -5.64 24.86
CA TYR A 293 2.25 -6.78 24.18
C TYR A 293 2.68 -8.09 24.84
N PRO A 294 1.88 -8.63 25.78
CA PRO A 294 2.25 -9.82 26.55
C PRO A 294 2.39 -11.09 25.70
N ARG A 295 1.71 -11.14 24.56
CA ARG A 295 1.71 -12.28 23.65
C ARG A 295 2.24 -11.79 22.32
N ALA A 296 3.22 -12.50 21.76
CA ALA A 296 3.77 -12.21 20.44
C ALA A 296 2.68 -12.19 19.34
N ALA A 297 1.62 -13.01 19.50
CA ALA A 297 0.46 -13.00 18.62
C ALA A 297 -0.30 -11.66 18.62
N ASP A 298 -0.40 -10.97 19.76
CA ASP A 298 -1.07 -9.66 19.83
C ASP A 298 -0.24 -8.58 19.11
N LEU A 299 1.09 -8.65 19.21
CA LEU A 299 1.98 -7.76 18.46
C LEU A 299 1.92 -8.04 16.95
N ARG A 300 1.92 -9.32 16.55
CA ARG A 300 1.76 -9.73 15.15
C ARG A 300 0.42 -9.25 14.58
N GLU A 301 -0.65 -9.36 15.35
CA GLU A 301 -1.97 -8.86 14.98
C GLU A 301 -1.97 -7.33 14.81
N LEU A 302 -1.30 -6.58 15.70
CA LEU A 302 -1.13 -5.14 15.54
C LEU A 302 -0.44 -4.81 14.21
N PHE A 303 0.69 -5.45 13.91
CA PHE A 303 1.40 -5.22 12.64
C PHE A 303 0.52 -5.57 11.44
N SER A 304 -0.19 -6.70 11.49
CA SER A 304 -1.14 -7.10 10.44
C SER A 304 -2.22 -6.04 10.20
N ARG A 305 -2.82 -5.49 11.26
CA ARG A 305 -3.81 -4.41 11.14
C ARG A 305 -3.17 -3.11 10.64
N PHE A 306 -1.98 -2.79 11.12
CA PHE A 306 -1.28 -1.57 10.78
C PHE A 306 -0.92 -1.54 9.30
N ILE A 307 -0.31 -2.58 8.75
CA ILE A 307 0.08 -2.62 7.33
C ILE A 307 -1.12 -2.57 6.37
N ASN A 308 -2.29 -3.00 6.84
CA ASN A 308 -3.53 -2.99 6.08
C ASN A 308 -4.36 -1.71 6.27
N CYS A 309 -3.98 -0.82 7.20
CA CYS A 309 -4.75 0.39 7.45
C CYS A 309 -4.45 1.49 6.41
N THR A 310 -5.42 2.39 6.25
CA THR A 310 -5.33 3.52 5.33
C THR A 310 -4.17 4.47 5.67
N ASN A 311 -3.88 4.66 6.96
CA ASN A 311 -2.82 5.55 7.43
C ASN A 311 -1.44 5.03 7.01
N PHE A 312 -1.18 3.73 7.20
CA PHE A 312 0.06 3.10 6.77
C PHE A 312 0.21 3.14 5.27
N ARG A 313 -0.83 2.80 4.50
CA ARG A 313 -0.76 2.81 3.03
C ARG A 313 -0.40 4.19 2.49
N ALA A 314 -1.03 5.24 3.01
CA ALA A 314 -0.72 6.62 2.65
C ALA A 314 0.70 7.03 3.06
N TRP A 315 1.14 6.64 4.25
CA TRP A 315 2.49 6.93 4.74
C TRP A 315 3.57 6.19 3.93
N MET A 316 3.50 4.87 3.82
CA MET A 316 4.46 4.02 3.14
C MET A 316 4.53 4.36 1.64
N GLY A 317 3.38 4.56 1.00
CA GLY A 317 3.32 4.99 -0.40
C GLY A 317 4.05 6.32 -0.64
N ALA A 318 3.87 7.31 0.25
CA ALA A 318 4.59 8.58 0.16
C ALA A 318 6.10 8.43 0.38
N GLN A 319 6.53 7.52 1.27
CA GLN A 319 7.95 7.22 1.46
C GLN A 319 8.56 6.57 0.21
N GLN A 320 7.91 5.56 -0.37
CA GLN A 320 8.44 4.87 -1.56
C GLN A 320 8.43 5.76 -2.81
N ALA A 321 7.40 6.59 -2.98
CA ALA A 321 7.35 7.56 -4.07
C ALA A 321 8.53 8.54 -4.03
N ALA A 322 8.92 9.02 -2.84
CA ALA A 322 10.08 9.90 -2.67
C ALA A 322 11.41 9.21 -3.02
N LEU A 323 11.47 7.88 -2.88
CA LEU A 323 12.64 7.05 -3.14
C LEU A 323 12.59 6.37 -4.50
N GLY A 324 11.69 6.79 -5.41
CA GLY A 324 11.40 6.08 -6.66
C GLY A 324 12.63 5.72 -7.52
N HIS A 325 13.64 6.60 -7.55
CA HIS A 325 14.90 6.40 -8.28
C HIS A 325 15.88 5.43 -7.61
N MET A 326 15.70 5.14 -6.31
CA MET A 326 16.48 4.18 -5.52
C MET A 326 15.71 2.88 -5.28
N LEU A 327 14.47 2.74 -5.75
CA LEU A 327 13.72 1.51 -5.56
C LEU A 327 14.37 0.38 -6.35
N ALA A 328 14.51 -0.78 -5.70
CA ALA A 328 14.96 -1.99 -6.36
C ALA A 328 14.07 -2.30 -7.58
N PRO A 329 14.67 -2.79 -8.68
CA PRO A 329 13.89 -3.22 -9.83
C PRO A 329 12.87 -4.26 -9.39
N GLU A 330 11.71 -4.24 -10.04
CA GLU A 330 10.67 -5.23 -9.77
C GLU A 330 11.27 -6.61 -10.00
N GLN A 331 11.30 -7.44 -8.95
CA GLN A 331 11.72 -8.81 -9.13
C GLN A 331 10.72 -9.43 -10.10
N ALA A 332 11.18 -9.83 -11.28
CA ALA A 332 10.43 -10.70 -12.15
C ALA A 332 10.19 -11.99 -11.37
N GLY A 333 9.07 -12.05 -10.65
CA GLY A 333 8.64 -13.27 -10.01
C GLY A 333 8.55 -14.36 -11.09
N PRO A 334 8.70 -15.65 -10.72
CA PRO A 334 8.30 -16.70 -11.64
C PRO A 334 6.86 -16.38 -12.11
N PRO A 335 6.55 -16.53 -13.41
CA PRO A 335 5.22 -16.22 -13.92
C PRO A 335 4.20 -16.87 -12.99
N PRO A 336 3.13 -16.15 -12.60
CA PRO A 336 2.16 -16.67 -11.64
C PRO A 336 1.76 -18.06 -12.13
N ARG A 337 1.94 -19.07 -11.27
CA ARG A 337 1.44 -20.42 -11.55
C ARG A 337 -0.03 -20.25 -11.85
N SER A 338 -0.39 -20.45 -13.12
CA SER A 338 -1.74 -20.42 -13.67
C SER A 338 -2.65 -21.35 -12.87
N GLY A 339 -3.16 -20.87 -11.75
CA GLY A 339 -4.26 -21.46 -11.03
C GLY A 339 -5.51 -20.73 -11.48
N ASN A 340 -6.27 -21.34 -12.40
CA ASN A 340 -7.68 -21.09 -12.79
C ASN A 340 -8.36 -19.77 -12.40
N ARG A 341 -7.66 -18.64 -12.42
CA ARG A 341 -8.23 -17.32 -12.21
C ARG A 341 -8.40 -16.71 -13.58
N ARG A 342 -9.64 -16.35 -13.92
CA ARG A 342 -9.91 -15.54 -15.12
C ARG A 342 -9.06 -14.26 -15.01
N PRO A 343 -8.22 -13.94 -16.01
CA PRO A 343 -7.44 -12.71 -16.02
C PRO A 343 -8.36 -11.49 -15.89
N ARG A 344 -7.89 -10.43 -15.24
CA ARG A 344 -8.62 -9.15 -15.18
C ARG A 344 -8.66 -8.51 -16.56
N ASP A 345 -9.64 -7.63 -16.80
CA ASP A 345 -9.82 -6.98 -18.12
C ASP A 345 -8.57 -6.21 -18.59
N GLU A 346 -7.87 -5.54 -17.66
CA GLU A 346 -6.59 -4.86 -17.92
C GLU A 346 -5.48 -5.85 -18.34
N GLU A 347 -5.42 -7.01 -17.71
CA GLU A 347 -4.44 -8.07 -18.01
C GLU A 347 -4.73 -8.71 -19.38
N LEU A 348 -6.01 -8.85 -19.75
CA LEU A 348 -6.41 -9.34 -21.09
C LEU A 348 -5.95 -8.39 -22.19
N VAL A 349 -6.06 -7.08 -21.98
CA VAL A 349 -5.62 -6.06 -22.94
C VAL A 349 -4.10 -6.08 -23.09
N GLU A 350 -3.36 -6.18 -21.98
CA GLU A 350 -1.90 -6.27 -22.00
C GLU A 350 -1.43 -7.54 -22.74
N MET A 351 -2.00 -8.70 -22.40
CA MET A 351 -1.71 -9.95 -23.10
C MET A 351 -2.07 -9.91 -24.59
N PHE A 352 -3.14 -9.19 -24.96
CA PHE A 352 -3.52 -9.00 -26.36
C PHE A 352 -2.48 -8.16 -27.12
N CYS A 353 -2.04 -7.04 -26.53
CA CYS A 353 -1.02 -6.17 -27.14
C CYS A 353 0.33 -6.90 -27.27
N ASP A 354 0.71 -7.68 -26.26
CA ASP A 354 1.93 -8.50 -26.30
C ASP A 354 1.87 -9.59 -27.39
N ALA A 355 0.71 -10.22 -27.56
CA ALA A 355 0.50 -11.22 -28.61
C ALA A 355 0.53 -10.59 -30.01
N GLU A 356 -0.05 -9.39 -30.17
CA GLU A 356 0.01 -8.58 -31.40
C GLU A 356 1.47 -8.25 -31.76
N GLU A 357 2.25 -7.74 -30.82
CA GLU A 357 3.64 -7.37 -31.04
C GLU A 357 4.53 -8.59 -31.37
N LYS A 358 4.29 -9.74 -30.71
CA LYS A 358 4.98 -11.00 -31.02
C LYS A 358 4.63 -11.51 -32.41
N LEU A 359 3.36 -11.42 -32.81
CA LEU A 359 2.91 -11.82 -34.14
C LEU A 359 3.57 -10.97 -35.23
N GLU A 360 3.69 -9.65 -35.02
CA GLU A 360 4.39 -8.75 -35.95
C GLU A 360 5.88 -9.09 -36.07
N ARG A 361 6.55 -9.38 -34.95
CA ARG A 361 7.97 -9.79 -34.94
C ARG A 361 8.18 -11.10 -35.71
N VAL A 362 7.36 -12.12 -35.49
CA VAL A 362 7.45 -13.41 -36.20
C VAL A 362 7.06 -13.25 -37.68
N GLY A 363 6.06 -12.44 -37.99
CA GLY A 363 5.67 -12.09 -39.35
C GLY A 363 6.80 -11.40 -40.14
N SER A 364 7.53 -10.49 -39.50
CA SER A 364 8.66 -9.80 -40.13
C SER A 364 9.85 -10.74 -40.43
N ARG A 365 10.11 -11.71 -39.54
CA ARG A 365 11.15 -12.74 -39.72
C ARG A 365 10.81 -13.70 -40.86
N THR A 366 9.57 -14.19 -40.89
CA THR A 366 9.07 -15.10 -41.93
C THR A 366 9.00 -14.43 -43.30
N ALA A 367 8.64 -13.14 -43.39
CA ALA A 367 8.68 -12.37 -44.63
C ALA A 367 10.11 -12.18 -45.16
N THR A 368 11.07 -11.93 -44.26
CA THR A 368 12.50 -11.77 -44.60
C THR A 368 13.10 -13.10 -45.09
N SER A 369 12.72 -14.22 -44.46
CA SER A 369 13.13 -15.58 -44.85
C SER A 369 12.57 -15.98 -46.23
N ARG A 370 11.30 -15.65 -46.52
CA ARG A 370 10.67 -15.87 -47.85
C ARG A 370 11.26 -15.00 -48.96
N ALA A 371 11.61 -13.75 -48.67
CA ALA A 371 12.27 -12.87 -49.63
C ALA A 371 13.67 -13.40 -50.00
N ALA A 372 14.43 -13.92 -49.02
CA ALA A 372 15.74 -14.50 -49.25
C ALA A 372 15.69 -15.80 -50.10
N THR A 373 14.65 -16.63 -49.92
CA THR A 373 14.44 -17.86 -50.71
C THR A 373 13.89 -17.58 -52.12
N ALA A 374 13.11 -16.52 -52.33
CA ALA A 374 12.61 -16.14 -53.66
C ALA A 374 13.72 -15.62 -54.61
N THR A 375 14.83 -15.10 -54.08
CA THR A 375 16.00 -14.70 -54.87
C THR A 375 16.91 -15.86 -55.30
N ALA A 376 16.63 -17.10 -54.88
CA ALA A 376 17.52 -18.24 -55.08
C ALA A 376 16.82 -19.48 -55.66
N ALA A 377 16.37 -19.43 -56.94
CA ALA A 377 16.29 -20.58 -57.90
C ALA A 377 15.73 -20.12 -59.28
N PRO A 378 15.96 -20.85 -60.40
CA PRO A 378 17.11 -20.74 -61.29
C PRO A 378 16.76 -20.18 -62.69
N HIS A 379 17.64 -19.38 -63.29
CA HIS A 379 17.57 -19.10 -64.73
C HIS A 379 18.25 -20.22 -65.51
N ALA A 380 17.44 -21.01 -66.24
CA ALA A 380 17.91 -21.95 -67.25
C ALA A 380 17.77 -21.35 -68.66
N ALA A 381 18.86 -21.48 -69.43
CA ALA A 381 18.99 -21.50 -70.89
C ALA A 381 18.68 -20.24 -71.73
N ALA A 382 19.75 -19.55 -72.15
CA ALA A 382 19.99 -19.22 -73.56
C ALA A 382 21.46 -18.84 -73.80
N THR A 383 22.11 -19.54 -74.73
CA THR A 383 23.49 -19.37 -75.25
C THR A 383 23.68 -17.99 -75.92
N PRO A 384 24.90 -17.43 -76.04
CA PRO A 384 25.78 -17.82 -77.16
C PRO A 384 27.31 -17.80 -76.89
N ALA A 385 27.99 -18.49 -77.81
CA ALA A 385 29.38 -18.53 -78.26
C ALA A 385 30.46 -17.55 -77.70
N ALA A 386 31.58 -18.19 -77.31
CA ALA A 386 32.99 -17.95 -77.68
C ALA A 386 33.54 -16.51 -77.83
N LEU A 387 34.61 -16.19 -77.07
CA LEU A 387 35.99 -15.98 -77.58
C LEU A 387 36.97 -15.53 -76.45
N THR A 388 38.11 -16.24 -76.40
CA THR A 388 39.48 -15.78 -76.05
C THR A 388 39.77 -15.01 -74.75
N ALA A 389 40.56 -15.61 -73.86
CA ALA A 389 42.00 -15.33 -73.68
C ALA A 389 42.49 -15.70 -72.26
N ALA A 390 43.48 -16.58 -72.19
CA ALA A 390 44.39 -16.80 -71.05
C ALA A 390 45.34 -15.55 -70.90
N PRO A 391 46.32 -15.46 -69.96
CA PRO A 391 46.95 -16.55 -69.17
C PRO A 391 47.34 -16.26 -67.69
N THR A 392 47.54 -17.38 -66.95
CA THR A 392 48.71 -17.78 -66.11
C THR A 392 49.24 -16.81 -65.04
N THR A 393 49.38 -17.18 -63.75
CA THR A 393 50.49 -17.94 -63.10
C THR A 393 50.09 -18.27 -61.63
N THR A 394 50.04 -19.52 -61.14
CA THR A 394 51.08 -20.47 -60.63
C THR A 394 51.79 -20.14 -59.31
N LEU A 395 51.92 -21.23 -58.49
CA LEU A 395 52.89 -21.57 -57.41
C LEU A 395 52.34 -21.56 -55.97
N THR A 396 52.01 -22.72 -55.32
CA THR A 396 52.86 -23.78 -54.68
C THR A 396 53.60 -23.29 -53.42
N ALA A 397 53.84 -23.98 -52.31
CA ALA A 397 53.72 -25.37 -51.79
C ALA A 397 53.84 -25.25 -50.23
N SER A 398 53.15 -26.03 -49.39
CA SER A 398 53.52 -27.37 -48.85
C SER A 398 54.99 -27.57 -48.43
N ALA A 399 55.25 -27.87 -47.15
CA ALA A 399 55.63 -29.22 -46.69
C ALA A 399 56.27 -29.24 -45.28
N ALA A 400 56.08 -30.39 -44.61
CA ALA A 400 57.05 -31.14 -43.81
C ALA A 400 56.77 -31.31 -42.29
N ALA A 401 56.29 -32.51 -41.96
CA ALA A 401 56.57 -33.26 -40.72
C ALA A 401 58.03 -33.79 -40.74
N PRO A 402 58.61 -34.49 -39.71
CA PRO A 402 58.10 -35.75 -39.15
C PRO A 402 58.39 -36.06 -37.65
N THR A 403 57.75 -37.13 -37.17
CA THR A 403 57.89 -37.94 -35.92
C THR A 403 59.27 -38.62 -35.76
N PRO A 404 59.69 -39.26 -34.62
CA PRO A 404 59.13 -40.56 -34.13
C PRO A 404 59.25 -40.93 -32.59
N LEU A 405 58.33 -41.83 -32.13
CA LEU A 405 58.36 -43.06 -31.23
C LEU A 405 59.48 -43.28 -30.15
N PRO A 406 59.40 -44.21 -29.13
CA PRO A 406 58.61 -45.48 -29.02
C PRO A 406 58.11 -45.85 -27.55
N PRO A 407 57.94 -47.13 -27.09
CA PRO A 407 56.68 -47.74 -26.55
C PRO A 407 56.76 -48.15 -25.03
N SER A 408 55.71 -48.64 -24.34
CA SER A 408 55.40 -50.08 -24.10
C SER A 408 54.25 -50.30 -23.05
N GLU A 409 53.54 -51.43 -23.19
CA GLU A 409 52.34 -51.99 -22.47
C GLU A 409 52.60 -52.50 -21.01
N PRO A 410 51.72 -53.30 -20.31
CA PRO A 410 50.24 -53.37 -20.14
C PRO A 410 49.71 -53.51 -18.66
N ARG A 411 48.37 -53.33 -18.48
CA ARG A 411 47.39 -53.89 -17.47
C ARG A 411 47.68 -53.76 -15.95
N THR A 412 46.77 -53.24 -15.11
CA THR A 412 45.60 -53.93 -14.47
C THR A 412 44.64 -52.91 -13.76
N PRO A 413 43.45 -53.32 -13.26
CA PRO A 413 42.23 -52.49 -13.20
C PRO A 413 41.97 -51.85 -11.82
N ASP A 414 41.13 -50.82 -11.81
CA ASP A 414 40.01 -50.58 -10.86
C ASP A 414 39.53 -49.12 -11.01
N GLY A 415 38.21 -48.91 -11.08
CA GLY A 415 37.57 -47.61 -11.37
C GLY A 415 37.53 -46.66 -10.16
N PRO A 416 36.53 -45.76 -10.03
CA PRO A 416 35.70 -45.10 -11.03
C PRO A 416 35.72 -43.56 -10.84
N ALA A 417 35.82 -42.75 -11.90
CA ALA A 417 35.27 -41.37 -11.93
C ALA A 417 35.63 -40.62 -13.21
N ALA A 418 34.60 -40.02 -13.82
CA ALA A 418 34.59 -38.73 -14.51
C ALA A 418 35.62 -38.45 -15.63
N ALA A 419 35.12 -38.31 -16.87
CA ALA A 419 35.31 -37.11 -17.68
C ALA A 419 34.55 -37.18 -19.02
N PHE A 420 34.01 -36.02 -19.42
CA PHE A 420 33.99 -35.45 -20.77
C PHE A 420 33.53 -36.27 -22.00
N ASN A 421 32.50 -35.72 -22.62
CA ASN A 421 32.30 -35.46 -24.06
C ASN A 421 32.21 -36.58 -25.11
N ALA A 422 31.15 -36.37 -25.92
CA ALA A 422 31.07 -36.51 -27.37
C ALA A 422 30.70 -37.88 -27.95
N ALA A 423 29.50 -37.96 -28.53
CA ALA A 423 29.28 -38.12 -29.98
C ALA A 423 27.75 -38.16 -30.22
N GLY A 424 27.19 -37.58 -31.28
CA GLY A 424 27.80 -37.13 -32.51
C GLY A 424 27.11 -35.89 -33.07
N GLY A 425 27.93 -35.08 -33.71
CA GLY A 425 27.47 -34.07 -34.66
C GLY A 425 27.09 -34.69 -36.01
N GLY A 426 26.52 -33.83 -36.84
CA GLY A 426 26.12 -34.09 -38.22
C GLY A 426 24.62 -34.37 -38.29
N THR A 427 23.77 -33.45 -38.70
CA THR A 427 23.83 -32.83 -40.03
C THR A 427 23.03 -31.52 -40.04
N SER A 428 23.64 -30.47 -40.56
CA SER A 428 22.96 -29.27 -41.03
C SER A 428 22.05 -29.64 -42.19
N GLY A 429 20.73 -29.53 -42.01
CA GLY A 429 19.74 -29.79 -43.04
C GLY A 429 18.32 -29.45 -42.61
N SER A 430 17.85 -28.26 -42.98
CA SER A 430 16.44 -27.96 -43.31
C SER A 430 15.34 -28.36 -42.30
N ALA A 431 15.31 -27.75 -41.11
CA ALA A 431 14.19 -27.89 -40.16
C ALA A 431 13.67 -26.55 -39.57
N ASP A 432 14.16 -25.39 -40.02
CA ASP A 432 13.89 -24.09 -39.36
C ASP A 432 12.53 -23.46 -39.77
N GLY A 433 11.96 -23.85 -40.92
CA GLY A 433 10.72 -23.24 -41.44
C GLY A 433 9.42 -23.82 -40.89
N GLY A 434 9.45 -25.02 -40.29
CA GLY A 434 8.26 -25.68 -39.74
C GLY A 434 7.85 -25.11 -38.38
N ASP A 435 8.85 -24.92 -37.50
CA ASP A 435 8.63 -24.44 -36.14
C ASP A 435 8.15 -22.97 -36.13
N GLU A 436 8.67 -22.12 -37.03
CA GLU A 436 8.21 -20.72 -37.13
C GLU A 436 6.77 -20.61 -37.64
N LEU A 437 6.35 -21.49 -38.56
CA LEU A 437 4.97 -21.50 -39.06
C LEU A 437 3.99 -21.99 -37.97
N GLU A 438 4.39 -22.98 -37.18
CA GLU A 438 3.60 -23.49 -36.06
C GLU A 438 3.49 -22.44 -34.93
N GLU A 439 4.57 -21.72 -34.64
CA GLU A 439 4.58 -20.60 -33.70
C GLU A 439 3.66 -19.46 -34.16
N LEU A 440 3.67 -19.14 -35.45
CA LEU A 440 2.79 -18.14 -36.06
C LEU A 440 1.32 -18.54 -35.90
N LEU A 441 0.94 -19.77 -36.26
CA LEU A 441 -0.44 -20.27 -36.10
C LEU A 441 -0.88 -20.29 -34.62
N ARG A 442 0.02 -20.62 -33.70
CA ARG A 442 -0.24 -20.59 -32.26
C ARG A 442 -0.54 -19.16 -31.78
N LEU A 443 0.27 -18.18 -32.18
CA LEU A 443 0.07 -16.77 -31.81
C LEU A 443 -1.24 -16.22 -32.38
N ARG A 444 -1.59 -16.59 -33.61
CA ARG A 444 -2.87 -16.24 -34.27
C ARG A 444 -4.08 -16.72 -33.46
N ARG A 445 -4.08 -17.99 -33.03
CA ARG A 445 -5.15 -18.57 -32.18
C ARG A 445 -5.19 -17.94 -30.78
N GLN A 446 -4.04 -17.63 -30.21
CA GLN A 446 -3.95 -16.97 -28.90
C GLN A 446 -4.54 -15.55 -28.95
N LEU A 447 -4.23 -14.78 -29.98
CA LEU A 447 -4.73 -13.42 -30.14
C LEU A 447 -6.26 -13.40 -30.28
N ALA A 448 -6.82 -14.34 -31.06
CA ALA A 448 -8.26 -14.43 -31.26
C ALA A 448 -9.01 -14.91 -29.98
N SER A 449 -8.41 -15.81 -29.20
CA SER A 449 -9.01 -16.25 -27.92
C SER A 449 -8.97 -15.16 -26.85
N LEU A 450 -7.90 -14.36 -26.79
CA LEU A 450 -7.80 -13.19 -25.91
C LEU A 450 -8.83 -12.11 -26.29
N PHE A 451 -9.04 -11.88 -27.60
CA PHE A 451 -10.08 -10.97 -28.09
C PHE A 451 -11.47 -11.35 -27.60
N LEU A 452 -11.87 -12.61 -27.79
CA LEU A 452 -13.19 -13.10 -27.40
C LEU A 452 -13.38 -13.21 -25.88
N ALA A 453 -12.29 -13.27 -25.11
CA ALA A 453 -12.32 -13.29 -23.64
C ALA A 453 -12.57 -11.90 -23.00
N MET A 454 -12.29 -10.81 -23.75
CA MET A 454 -12.51 -9.43 -23.31
C MET A 454 -14.01 -9.07 -23.24
N PRO A 455 -14.42 -8.15 -22.35
CA PRO A 455 -15.74 -7.51 -22.38
C PRO A 455 -16.01 -6.77 -23.70
N GLU A 456 -17.29 -6.63 -24.07
CA GLU A 456 -17.74 -6.04 -25.34
C GLU A 456 -17.20 -4.61 -25.55
N ASP A 457 -17.17 -3.78 -24.51
CA ASP A 457 -16.63 -2.40 -24.58
C ASP A 457 -15.15 -2.34 -25.00
N LEU A 458 -14.35 -3.31 -24.55
CA LEU A 458 -12.93 -3.39 -24.92
C LEU A 458 -12.75 -4.01 -26.30
N GLN A 459 -13.60 -4.96 -26.69
CA GLN A 459 -13.64 -5.47 -28.06
C GLN A 459 -13.96 -4.33 -29.05
N TRP A 460 -14.90 -3.45 -28.72
CA TRP A 460 -15.19 -2.24 -29.49
C TRP A 460 -13.99 -1.31 -29.60
N ALA A 461 -13.28 -1.07 -28.50
CA ALA A 461 -12.07 -0.25 -28.51
C ALA A 461 -10.97 -0.85 -29.40
N VAL A 462 -10.78 -2.17 -29.39
CA VAL A 462 -9.83 -2.86 -30.27
C VAL A 462 -10.24 -2.77 -31.74
N LEU A 463 -11.52 -3.01 -32.03
CA LEU A 463 -12.06 -2.94 -33.40
C LEU A 463 -12.13 -1.51 -33.95
N SER A 464 -12.05 -0.48 -33.11
CA SER A 464 -11.98 0.92 -33.54
C SER A 464 -10.72 1.24 -34.35
N SER A 465 -9.62 0.49 -34.14
CA SER A 465 -8.39 0.59 -34.92
C SER A 465 -8.51 -0.17 -36.25
N PRO A 466 -8.34 0.51 -37.41
CA PRO A 466 -8.42 -0.14 -38.72
C PRO A 466 -7.41 -1.28 -38.90
N SER A 467 -6.19 -1.14 -38.36
CA SER A 467 -5.13 -2.15 -38.46
C SER A 467 -5.49 -3.41 -37.69
N ARG A 468 -5.99 -3.27 -36.45
CA ARG A 468 -6.43 -4.38 -35.61
C ARG A 468 -7.66 -5.08 -36.18
N ARG A 469 -8.58 -4.31 -36.79
CA ARG A 469 -9.74 -4.86 -37.49
C ARG A 469 -9.30 -5.73 -38.68
N SER A 470 -8.37 -5.26 -39.50
CA SER A 470 -7.82 -6.03 -40.61
C SER A 470 -7.11 -7.30 -40.13
N LEU A 471 -6.35 -7.19 -39.04
CA LEU A 471 -5.65 -8.32 -38.41
C LEU A 471 -6.65 -9.38 -37.93
N LEU A 472 -7.68 -8.99 -37.19
CA LEU A 472 -8.73 -9.90 -36.68
C LEU A 472 -9.58 -10.51 -37.81
N THR A 473 -9.86 -9.75 -38.87
CA THR A 473 -10.58 -10.27 -40.05
C THR A 473 -9.73 -11.32 -40.77
N GLY A 474 -8.42 -11.11 -40.88
CA GLY A 474 -7.49 -12.09 -41.42
C GLY A 474 -7.34 -13.36 -40.56
N LEU A 475 -7.78 -13.34 -39.30
CA LEU A 475 -7.76 -14.50 -38.39
C LEU A 475 -9.02 -15.36 -38.46
N GLN A 476 -10.01 -14.99 -39.28
CA GLN A 476 -11.25 -15.73 -39.42
C GLN A 476 -11.01 -17.18 -39.82
N GLU A 477 -10.07 -17.47 -40.71
CA GLU A 477 -9.77 -18.83 -41.17
C GLU A 477 -9.25 -19.77 -40.06
N ASP A 478 -8.70 -19.21 -38.98
CA ASP A 478 -8.09 -19.95 -37.86
C ASP A 478 -9.05 -20.18 -36.66
N LEU A 479 -10.28 -19.64 -36.76
CA LEU A 479 -11.31 -19.65 -35.72
C LEU A 479 -12.37 -20.74 -35.94
N GLY A 480 -12.99 -21.24 -34.88
CA GLY A 480 -14.14 -22.15 -34.99
C GLY A 480 -15.40 -21.43 -35.51
N ALA A 481 -16.35 -22.18 -36.11
CA ALA A 481 -17.54 -21.61 -36.76
C ALA A 481 -18.36 -20.67 -35.84
N ASP A 482 -18.54 -21.02 -34.57
CA ASP A 482 -19.27 -20.18 -33.60
C ASP A 482 -18.54 -18.85 -33.31
N GLN A 483 -17.20 -18.89 -33.26
CA GLN A 483 -16.37 -17.72 -33.00
C GLN A 483 -16.28 -16.80 -34.23
N GLN A 484 -16.27 -17.38 -35.43
CA GLN A 484 -16.37 -16.64 -36.69
C GLN A 484 -17.68 -15.87 -36.77
N GLN A 485 -18.80 -16.51 -36.42
CA GLN A 485 -20.12 -15.87 -36.40
C GLN A 485 -20.18 -14.71 -35.40
N GLN A 486 -19.60 -14.88 -34.20
CA GLN A 486 -19.53 -13.83 -33.18
C GLN A 486 -18.69 -12.63 -33.64
N LEU A 487 -17.54 -12.87 -34.28
CA LEU A 487 -16.69 -11.81 -34.82
C LEU A 487 -17.39 -11.07 -35.98
N GLN A 488 -18.09 -11.80 -36.85
CA GLN A 488 -18.87 -11.20 -37.95
C GLN A 488 -20.02 -10.34 -37.45
N ASP A 489 -20.76 -10.80 -36.42
CA ASP A 489 -21.82 -10.03 -35.78
C ASP A 489 -21.30 -8.72 -35.19
N LEU A 490 -20.18 -8.77 -34.46
CA LEU A 490 -19.51 -7.58 -33.89
C LEU A 490 -19.02 -6.62 -34.98
N VAL A 491 -18.38 -7.12 -36.05
CA VAL A 491 -17.91 -6.26 -37.15
C VAL A 491 -19.09 -5.65 -37.92
N SER A 492 -20.19 -6.39 -38.11
CA SER A 492 -21.39 -5.89 -38.79
C SER A 492 -22.11 -4.79 -38.01
N LYS A 493 -22.11 -4.86 -36.68
CA LYS A 493 -22.65 -3.84 -35.78
C LYS A 493 -21.87 -2.51 -35.79
N MET A 494 -20.64 -2.47 -36.34
CA MET A 494 -19.88 -1.21 -36.54
C MET A 494 -20.19 -0.48 -37.84
N GLN A 495 -20.74 -1.19 -38.83
CA GLN A 495 -21.08 -0.65 -40.15
C GLN A 495 -22.46 0.00 -40.09
#